data_AF-A0A7C9E3A0-F1
#
_entry.id   AF-A0A7C9E3A0-F1
#
_cell.length_a   1.000
_cell.length_b   1.000
_cell.length_c   1.000
_cell.angle_alpha   90.00
_cell.angle_beta   90.00
_cell.angle_gamma   90.00
#
_symmetry.space_group_name_H-M   'P 1'
#
loop_
_entity.id
_entity.type
_entity.pdbx_description
1 polymer ?
#
loop_
_entity_poly.entity_id
_entity_poly.type
_entity_poly.pdbx_seq_one_letter_code
_entity_poly.pdbx_strand_id
1 'polypeptide(L)'
;LMSGVEDKRFVYEVNGNKITKQIRFLNVRFDSYNFTVEFYRSVFLVLPITPPRQAPKRVKLALRLDKIDNVNAQWVDSDVLIFNTGHWWTKTKLFETGTYFLVGQSLKLGMPINNALKKAMQTWASWVESRVNPN
;
A
#
# COMPACT_ATOMS: atom_id res chain seq x y z
N LEU A 1 -21.16 -9.45 -1.71
CA LEU A 1 -20.32 -9.21 -2.91
C LEU A 1 -20.97 -9.73 -4.19
N MET A 2 -21.47 -10.97 -4.23
CA MET A 2 -21.94 -11.62 -5.47
C MET A 2 -23.45 -11.48 -5.79
N SER A 3 -24.18 -10.61 -5.09
CA SER A 3 -25.64 -10.48 -5.25
C SER A 3 -26.06 -9.75 -6.52
N GLY A 4 -25.17 -8.95 -7.12
CA GLY A 4 -25.41 -8.24 -8.38
C GLY A 4 -24.82 -8.91 -9.62
N VAL A 5 -24.28 -10.13 -9.50
CA VAL A 5 -23.68 -10.86 -10.62
C VAL A 5 -24.67 -11.92 -11.09
N GLU A 6 -25.10 -11.83 -12.35
CA GLU A 6 -26.06 -12.76 -12.96
C GLU A 6 -25.52 -14.19 -13.03
N ASP A 7 -24.32 -14.39 -13.61
CA ASP A 7 -23.65 -15.69 -13.66
C ASP A 7 -22.28 -15.64 -12.97
N LYS A 8 -22.22 -16.31 -11.81
CA LYS A 8 -21.04 -16.32 -10.94
C LYS A 8 -19.88 -17.14 -11.50
N ARG A 9 -20.10 -17.98 -12.52
CA ARG A 9 -19.03 -18.78 -13.16
C ARG A 9 -18.03 -17.92 -13.92
N PHE A 10 -18.45 -16.73 -14.35
CA PHE A 10 -17.61 -15.75 -15.04
C PHE A 10 -16.90 -14.77 -14.08
N VAL A 11 -16.94 -15.07 -12.77
CA VAL A 11 -16.20 -14.31 -11.75
C VAL A 11 -15.24 -15.23 -11.04
N TYR A 12 -13.94 -15.02 -11.24
CA TYR A 12 -12.89 -15.88 -10.71
C TYR A 12 -11.62 -15.10 -10.37
N GLU A 13 -10.84 -15.63 -9.43
CA GLU A 13 -9.51 -15.09 -9.15
C GLU A 13 -8.53 -15.62 -10.21
N VAL A 14 -7.82 -14.71 -10.87
CA VAL A 14 -7.01 -14.99 -12.08
C VAL A 14 -5.86 -15.96 -11.81
N ASN A 15 -5.28 -15.93 -10.61
CA ASN A 15 -4.14 -16.75 -10.20
C ASN A 15 -4.56 -18.02 -9.43
N GLY A 16 -5.87 -18.28 -9.27
CA GLY A 16 -6.40 -19.37 -8.45
C GLY A 16 -6.21 -19.20 -6.93
N ASN A 17 -5.88 -18.00 -6.46
CA ASN A 17 -5.69 -17.72 -5.04
C ASN A 17 -6.99 -17.82 -4.25
N LYS A 18 -6.93 -18.45 -3.07
CA LYS A 18 -8.04 -18.39 -2.10
C LYS A 18 -8.08 -17.02 -1.44
N ILE A 19 -9.26 -16.39 -1.43
CA ILE A 19 -9.49 -15.12 -0.74
C ILE A 19 -9.35 -15.34 0.77
N THR A 20 -8.37 -14.68 1.39
CA THR A 20 -8.13 -14.72 2.83
C THR A 20 -7.83 -13.33 3.38
N LYS A 21 -8.00 -13.13 4.69
CA LYS A 21 -7.69 -11.85 5.36
C LYS A 21 -6.21 -11.44 5.30
N GLN A 22 -5.32 -12.39 4.99
CA GLN A 22 -3.87 -12.20 4.99
C GLN A 22 -3.31 -11.96 3.58
N ILE A 23 -4.16 -12.04 2.56
CA ILE A 23 -3.73 -11.93 1.17
C ILE A 23 -3.06 -10.56 0.92
N ARG A 24 -1.97 -10.58 0.13
CA ARG A 24 -1.21 -9.37 -0.23
C ARG A 24 -1.57 -8.85 -1.60
N PHE A 25 -2.08 -9.71 -2.46
CA PHE A 25 -2.50 -9.40 -3.81
C PHE A 25 -3.71 -10.27 -4.17
N LEU A 26 -4.74 -9.68 -4.76
CA LEU A 26 -5.88 -10.39 -5.30
C LEU A 26 -6.19 -9.82 -6.68
N ASN A 27 -6.41 -10.65 -7.69
CA ASN A 27 -6.91 -10.22 -8.98
C ASN A 27 -8.18 -11.01 -9.32
N VAL A 28 -9.33 -10.33 -9.31
CA VAL A 28 -10.61 -10.95 -9.64
C VAL A 28 -11.07 -10.46 -11.00
N ARG A 29 -11.27 -11.38 -11.94
CA ARG A 29 -11.80 -11.12 -13.27
C ARG A 29 -13.33 -11.19 -13.24
N PHE A 30 -13.99 -10.19 -13.82
CA PHE A 30 -15.41 -10.19 -14.14
C PHE A 30 -15.54 -10.32 -15.66
N ASP A 31 -15.53 -11.55 -16.14
CA ASP A 31 -15.30 -11.81 -17.56
C ASP A 31 -16.43 -11.30 -18.46
N SER A 32 -17.68 -11.44 -18.02
CA SER A 32 -18.87 -10.94 -18.73
C SER A 32 -18.89 -9.43 -18.95
N TYR A 33 -18.11 -8.66 -18.17
CA TYR A 33 -18.03 -7.20 -18.24
C TYR A 33 -16.64 -6.71 -18.68
N ASN A 34 -15.71 -7.63 -18.96
CA ASN A 34 -14.35 -7.33 -19.37
C ASN A 34 -13.57 -6.38 -18.44
N PHE A 35 -13.71 -6.53 -17.11
CA PHE A 35 -12.87 -5.77 -16.15
C PHE A 35 -12.29 -6.66 -15.06
N THR A 36 -11.24 -6.16 -14.40
CA THR A 36 -10.65 -6.78 -13.20
C THR A 36 -10.81 -5.88 -11.99
N VAL A 37 -10.90 -6.50 -10.82
CA VAL A 37 -10.77 -5.83 -9.52
C VAL A 37 -9.51 -6.35 -8.88
N GLU A 38 -8.55 -5.45 -8.70
CA GLU A 38 -7.25 -5.79 -8.14
C GLU A 38 -7.07 -5.15 -6.77
N PHE A 39 -6.57 -5.93 -5.82
CA PHE A 39 -6.23 -5.46 -4.49
C PHE A 39 -4.75 -5.64 -4.25
N TYR A 40 -4.04 -4.55 -3.95
CA TYR A 40 -2.64 -4.56 -3.54
C TYR A 40 -2.50 -4.11 -2.09
N ARG A 41 -1.86 -4.94 -1.26
CA ARG A 41 -1.64 -4.61 0.15
C ARG A 41 -0.44 -3.67 0.32
N SER A 42 -0.69 -2.37 0.21
CA SER A 42 0.24 -1.31 0.62
C SER A 42 -0.34 -0.46 1.75
N VAL A 43 -0.34 -1.00 2.97
CA VAL A 43 -1.08 -0.41 4.11
C VAL A 43 -0.58 0.99 4.53
N PHE A 44 0.64 1.36 4.16
CA PHE A 44 1.24 2.67 4.42
C PHE A 44 1.36 3.55 3.17
N LEU A 45 1.11 3.01 1.97
CA LEU A 45 1.33 3.61 0.64
C LEU A 45 2.78 4.00 0.31
N VAL A 46 3.61 4.25 1.31
CA VAL A 46 5.03 4.58 1.19
C VAL A 46 5.92 3.37 1.38
N LEU A 47 7.14 3.46 0.85
CA LEU A 47 8.03 2.33 0.68
C LEU A 47 8.56 1.76 2.02
N PRO A 48 8.21 0.52 2.39
CA PRO A 48 8.92 -0.19 3.45
C PRO A 48 10.29 -0.65 2.95
N ILE A 49 11.35 -0.44 3.75
CA ILE A 49 12.70 -0.86 3.43
C ILE A 49 13.41 -1.49 4.63
N THR A 50 14.45 -2.26 4.35
CA THR A 50 15.42 -2.68 5.36
C THR A 50 16.07 -1.44 5.99
N PRO A 51 16.20 -1.39 7.33
CA PRO A 51 16.83 -0.26 8.00
C PRO A 51 18.28 -0.02 7.55
N PRO A 52 18.78 1.22 7.61
CA PRO A 52 20.19 1.52 7.40
C PRO A 52 21.09 0.67 8.32
N ARG A 53 22.29 0.30 7.86
CA ARG A 53 23.23 -0.57 8.62
C ARG A 53 23.54 -0.09 10.04
N GLN A 54 23.54 1.22 10.25
CA GLN A 54 23.85 1.85 11.55
C GLN A 54 22.60 2.09 12.41
N ALA A 55 21.42 1.62 11.99
CA ALA A 55 20.20 1.76 12.76
C ALA A 55 20.31 1.00 14.10
N PRO A 56 19.72 1.52 15.19
CA PRO A 56 19.69 0.81 16.46
C PRO A 56 19.03 -0.57 16.30
N LYS A 57 19.51 -1.59 17.05
CA LYS A 57 19.01 -2.99 16.97
C LYS A 57 17.48 -3.14 17.11
N ARG A 58 16.82 -2.19 17.78
CA ARG A 58 15.34 -2.17 17.94
C ARG A 58 14.59 -1.85 16.64
N VAL A 59 15.27 -1.32 15.62
CA VAL A 59 14.68 -0.93 14.34
C VAL A 59 14.75 -2.14 13.41
N LYS A 60 13.59 -2.76 13.18
CA LYS A 60 13.43 -3.94 12.32
C LYS A 60 13.01 -3.56 10.89
N LEU A 61 12.29 -2.46 10.74
CA LEU A 61 11.82 -1.95 9.45
C LEU A 61 11.88 -0.42 9.44
N ALA A 62 12.17 0.16 8.27
CA ALA A 62 12.06 1.60 8.06
C ALA A 62 10.99 1.90 6.98
N LEU A 63 10.00 2.73 7.30
CA LEU A 63 9.08 3.29 6.30
C LEU A 63 9.72 4.56 5.73
N ARG A 64 10.09 4.50 4.45
CA ARG A 64 10.65 5.63 3.72
C ARG A 64 9.53 6.55 3.26
N LEU A 65 9.28 7.61 4.03
CA LEU A 65 8.10 8.46 3.89
C LEU A 65 8.14 9.34 2.63
N ASP A 66 9.32 9.53 2.02
CA ASP A 66 9.56 10.36 0.83
C ASP A 66 9.59 9.54 -0.47
N LYS A 67 9.10 8.30 -0.45
CA LYS A 67 8.99 7.46 -1.63
C LYS A 67 7.73 6.58 -1.59
N ILE A 68 6.98 6.54 -2.69
CA ILE A 68 5.83 5.63 -2.84
C ILE A 68 6.31 4.17 -2.85
N ASP A 69 5.46 3.26 -2.36
CA ASP A 69 5.73 1.82 -2.43
C ASP A 69 5.92 1.37 -3.89
N ASN A 70 6.91 0.52 -4.15
CA ASN A 70 7.28 0.09 -5.50
C ASN A 70 6.16 -0.67 -6.21
N VAL A 71 5.20 -1.23 -5.45
CA VAL A 71 4.01 -1.87 -6.01
C VAL A 71 3.18 -0.94 -6.89
N ASN A 72 3.36 0.39 -6.80
CA ASN A 72 2.71 1.38 -7.67
C ASN A 72 2.81 1.07 -9.16
N ALA A 73 3.92 0.49 -9.63
CA ALA A 73 4.09 0.13 -11.03
C ALA A 73 3.09 -0.93 -11.53
N GLN A 74 2.41 -1.64 -10.63
CA GLN A 74 1.40 -2.65 -10.99
C GLN A 74 0.00 -2.06 -11.18
N TRP A 75 -0.29 -0.89 -10.61
CA TRP A 75 -1.63 -0.30 -10.62
C TRP A 75 -1.67 1.13 -11.15
N VAL A 76 -0.53 1.74 -11.49
CA VAL A 76 -0.49 3.13 -11.98
C VAL A 76 -1.36 3.37 -13.21
N ASP A 77 -1.52 2.37 -14.08
CA ASP A 77 -2.28 2.46 -15.33
C ASP A 77 -3.73 1.93 -15.21
N SER A 78 -4.24 1.74 -13.98
CA SER A 78 -5.63 1.32 -13.77
C SER A 78 -6.62 2.44 -14.10
N ASP A 79 -7.77 2.09 -14.70
CA ASP A 79 -8.85 3.05 -15.02
C ASP A 79 -9.42 3.73 -13.77
N VAL A 80 -9.45 3.02 -12.65
CA VAL A 80 -9.93 3.53 -11.37
C VAL A 80 -8.99 3.11 -10.26
N LEU A 81 -8.55 4.10 -9.47
CA LEU A 81 -7.69 3.90 -8.31
C LEU A 81 -8.40 4.27 -7.00
N ILE A 82 -8.41 3.33 -6.05
CA ILE A 82 -8.97 3.52 -4.71
C ILE A 82 -7.89 3.27 -3.67
N PHE A 83 -7.59 4.30 -2.88
CA PHE A 83 -6.58 4.25 -1.83
C PHE A 83 -7.20 4.27 -0.45
N ASN A 84 -6.62 3.51 0.47
CA ASN A 84 -6.96 3.60 1.87
C ASN A 84 -5.71 3.38 2.73
N THR A 85 -5.45 4.32 3.64
CA THR A 85 -4.42 4.19 4.67
C THR A 85 -4.92 4.85 5.97
N GLY A 86 -4.20 4.66 7.07
CA GLY A 86 -4.52 5.25 8.38
C GLY A 86 -4.63 4.20 9.48
N HIS A 87 -5.31 3.09 9.24
CA HIS A 87 -5.54 2.06 10.26
C HIS A 87 -4.24 1.47 10.86
N TRP A 88 -3.18 1.37 10.05
CA TRP A 88 -1.87 0.86 10.50
C TRP A 88 -0.96 1.92 11.13
N TRP A 89 -1.36 3.20 11.11
CA TRP A 89 -0.60 4.31 11.68
C TRP A 89 -0.86 4.43 13.18
N THR A 90 -0.46 3.41 13.93
CA THR A 90 -0.60 3.37 15.40
C THR A 90 0.70 2.94 16.04
N LYS A 91 0.91 3.33 17.31
CA LYS A 91 2.10 2.98 18.09
C LYS A 91 2.34 1.46 18.10
N THR A 92 1.28 0.68 18.30
CA THR A 92 1.33 -0.78 18.36
C THR A 92 1.69 -1.42 17.02
N LYS A 93 1.19 -0.90 15.90
CA LYS A 93 1.51 -1.45 14.58
C LYS A 93 2.86 -0.98 14.04
N LEU A 94 3.38 0.15 14.53
CA LEU A 94 4.64 0.74 14.10
C LEU A 94 5.77 0.47 15.11
N PHE A 95 5.82 1.23 16.21
CA PHE A 95 7.00 1.27 17.07
C PHE A 95 7.19 -0.02 17.89
N GLU A 96 6.10 -0.65 18.33
CA GLU A 96 6.15 -1.92 19.07
C GLU A 96 6.57 -3.09 18.17
N THR A 97 6.35 -2.99 16.86
CA THR A 97 6.87 -3.96 15.87
C THR A 97 8.30 -3.63 15.42
N GLY A 98 8.89 -2.55 15.92
CA GLY A 98 10.22 -2.09 15.51
C GLY A 98 10.24 -1.34 14.17
N THR A 99 9.10 -0.83 13.70
CA THR A 99 8.99 -0.04 12.47
C THR A 99 9.14 1.45 12.79
N TYR A 100 10.13 2.10 12.18
CA TYR A 100 10.41 3.54 12.34
C TYR A 100 10.43 4.24 10.99
N PHE A 101 10.62 5.56 10.99
CA PHE A 101 10.50 6.37 9.78
C PHE A 101 11.85 6.80 9.23
N LEU A 102 11.98 6.81 7.90
CA LEU A 102 13.12 7.34 7.17
C LEU A 102 12.65 8.48 6.27
N VAL A 103 13.39 9.59 6.26
CA VAL A 103 13.21 10.70 5.30
C VAL A 103 14.56 11.04 4.72
N GLY A 104 14.72 10.95 3.40
CA GLY A 104 16.02 10.97 2.74
C GLY A 104 16.91 9.86 3.29
N GLN A 105 18.03 10.22 3.91
CA GLN A 105 18.96 9.30 4.57
C GLN A 105 18.86 9.31 6.11
N SER A 106 17.95 10.10 6.67
CA SER A 106 17.87 10.33 8.12
C SER A 106 16.78 9.47 8.77
N LEU A 107 17.19 8.58 9.67
CA LEU A 107 16.28 7.77 10.49
C LEU A 107 15.68 8.63 11.61
N LYS A 108 14.35 8.73 11.64
CA LYS A 108 13.60 9.62 12.54
C LYS A 108 12.97 8.83 13.68
N LEU A 109 13.77 8.49 14.70
CA LEU A 109 13.36 7.64 15.82
C LEU A 109 12.28 8.25 16.73
N GLY A 110 12.20 9.59 16.79
CA GLY A 110 11.26 10.32 17.64
C GLY A 110 10.18 11.09 16.88
N MET A 111 10.03 10.84 15.57
CA MET A 111 9.02 11.56 14.79
C MET A 111 7.60 11.13 15.20
N PRO A 112 6.69 12.07 15.50
CA PRO A 112 5.30 11.75 15.80
C PRO A 112 4.60 11.07 14.63
N ILE A 113 3.73 10.10 14.92
CA ILE A 113 2.99 9.33 13.91
C ILE A 113 2.17 10.26 13.00
N ASN A 114 1.52 11.28 13.54
CA ASN A 114 0.74 12.24 12.75
C ASN A 114 1.61 13.01 11.74
N ASN A 115 2.84 13.37 12.13
CA ASN A 115 3.78 14.04 11.22
C ASN A 115 4.25 13.08 10.14
N ALA A 116 4.48 11.82 10.48
CA ALA A 116 4.86 10.78 9.54
C ALA A 116 3.75 10.48 8.51
N LEU A 117 2.50 10.35 8.98
CA LEU A 117 1.31 10.17 8.13
C LEU A 117 1.13 11.37 7.21
N LYS A 118 1.22 12.61 7.73
CA LYS A 118 1.16 13.83 6.92
C LYS A 118 2.22 13.81 5.81
N LYS A 119 3.46 13.44 6.13
CA LYS A 119 4.55 13.35 5.15
C LYS A 119 4.29 12.28 4.10
N ALA A 120 3.80 11.10 4.49
CA ALA A 120 3.43 10.04 3.57
C ALA A 120 2.29 10.46 2.62
N MET A 121 1.27 11.14 3.14
CA MET A 121 0.16 11.66 2.32
C MET A 121 0.63 12.75 1.35
N GLN A 122 1.59 13.60 1.74
CA GLN A 122 2.21 14.56 0.81
C GLN A 122 2.94 13.84 -0.32
N THR A 123 3.74 12.83 -0.01
CA THR A 123 4.43 12.01 -1.02
C THR A 123 3.45 11.30 -1.95
N TRP A 124 2.38 10.74 -1.41
CA TRP A 124 1.32 10.12 -2.20
C TRP A 124 0.64 11.12 -3.13
N ALA A 125 0.25 12.30 -2.62
CA ALA A 125 -0.41 13.33 -3.42
C ALA A 125 0.48 13.80 -4.59
N SER A 126 1.76 14.09 -4.33
CA SER A 126 2.71 14.45 -5.39
C SER A 126 2.94 13.32 -6.40
N TRP A 127 2.90 12.06 -5.96
CA TRP A 127 2.96 10.92 -6.87
C TRP A 127 1.71 10.84 -7.76
N VAL A 128 0.51 11.02 -7.19
CA VAL A 128 -0.75 11.03 -7.97
C VAL A 128 -0.70 12.13 -9.04
N GLU A 129 -0.37 13.35 -8.65
CA GLU A 129 -0.28 14.51 -9.55
C GLU A 129 0.71 14.32 -10.71
N SER A 130 1.78 13.53 -10.50
CA SER A 130 2.83 13.34 -11.50
C SER A 130 2.72 12.06 -12.31
N ARG A 131 1.94 11.07 -11.87
CA ARG A 131 1.95 9.71 -12.45
C ARG A 131 0.58 9.21 -12.87
N VAL A 132 -0.51 9.73 -12.31
CA VAL A 132 -1.86 9.31 -12.67
C VAL A 132 -2.40 10.28 -13.71
N ASN A 133 -2.81 9.75 -14.86
CA ASN A 133 -3.54 10.52 -15.85
C ASN A 133 -5.02 10.63 -15.44
N PRO A 134 -5.56 11.84 -15.22
CA PRO A 134 -6.97 12.01 -14.86
C PRO A 134 -7.94 11.94 -16.07
N ASN A 135 -7.43 11.81 -17.30
CA ASN A 135 -8.22 11.83 -18.55
C ASN A 135 -8.22 10.49 -19.27
#